data_AF-A0A9D7K459-F1
#
_entry.id   AF-A0A9D7K459-F1
#
_cell.length_a   1.000
_cell.length_b   1.000
_cell.length_c   1.000
_cell.angle_alpha   90.00
_cell.angle_beta   90.00
_cell.angle_gamma   90.00
#
_symmetry.space_group_name_H-M   'P 1'
#
loop_
_entity.id
_entity.type
_entity.pdbx_description
1 polymer ?
#
loop_
_entity_poly.entity_id
_entity_poly.type
_entity_poly.pdbx_seq_one_letter_code
_entity_poly.pdbx_strand_id
1 'polypeptide(L)'
;MKLLNLISLELYELVADKNPMQIVALEKALLDESFEGVFLPKILGFSVLRPEIDNQYKYKRPQERFKEILLTICNSANFESIKQRIGQTVQIGFALSSSIWLTNLFNSITNKKVKTFLQSMMNDKLRDVEFRKTAFKSYEVQFKSFNFKTADFPETVTDLNVDASSLLEFLIYRSDRKFDNTSLTPHLIKLISNKEFAKEDVFIDLMMIIGLFYPLQAEHQKEYSKTFDSLRSSVPDFSVKYFNKLILLYQNNVQISPETEKRISNLVNKSVKDELAKYYTLMDVIHTKGFIHEDSIEAARQYYDQHKGLSSENECLRDSIFGYFNTFLSNLDEDSYHEYFEINKVMVSYINTFSNQRFNQNIKELSMKYIQKLLHHFADKRSKDYQDIKKFVTTTFLDLSFKSEKELAEIFKTKK
;
A
#
# COMPACT_ATOMS: atom_id res chain seq x y z
N MET A 1 -27.49 18.07 19.05
CA MET A 1 -26.34 18.31 18.14
C MET A 1 -25.20 17.32 18.39
N LYS A 2 -24.52 17.26 19.55
CA LYS A 2 -23.45 16.26 19.81
C LYS A 2 -23.84 14.79 19.56
N LEU A 3 -25.06 14.38 19.92
CA LEU A 3 -25.55 13.01 19.70
C LEU A 3 -25.74 12.69 18.21
N LEU A 4 -26.33 13.62 17.44
CA LEU A 4 -26.47 13.53 15.98
C LEU A 4 -25.10 13.47 15.27
N ASN A 5 -24.08 14.19 15.79
CA ASN A 5 -22.72 14.14 15.27
C ASN A 5 -22.05 12.78 15.48
N LEU A 6 -22.31 12.14 16.63
CA LEU A 6 -21.77 10.82 16.93
C LEU A 6 -22.41 9.79 16.00
N ILE A 7 -23.74 9.82 15.90
CA ILE A 7 -24.53 8.88 15.10
C ILE A 7 -24.19 8.99 13.60
N SER A 8 -23.98 10.20 13.08
CA SER A 8 -23.63 10.38 11.65
C SER A 8 -22.21 9.94 11.32
N LEU A 9 -21.26 10.10 12.25
CA LEU A 9 -19.89 9.62 12.06
C LEU A 9 -19.81 8.10 12.21
N GLU A 10 -20.47 7.53 13.22
CA GLU A 10 -20.55 6.07 13.40
C GLU A 10 -21.21 5.40 12.20
N LEU A 11 -22.27 6.00 11.65
CA LEU A 11 -22.89 5.52 10.42
C LEU A 11 -21.92 5.60 9.24
N TYR A 12 -21.18 6.70 9.11
CA TYR A 12 -20.20 6.85 8.04
C TYR A 12 -19.08 5.80 8.13
N GLU A 13 -18.52 5.60 9.32
CA GLU A 13 -17.49 4.58 9.57
C GLU A 13 -18.03 3.18 9.29
N LEU A 14 -19.25 2.87 9.74
CA LEU A 14 -19.90 1.60 9.45
C LEU A 14 -20.07 1.36 7.94
N VAL A 15 -20.51 2.38 7.20
CA VAL A 15 -20.65 2.30 5.74
C VAL A 15 -19.28 2.19 5.08
N ALA A 16 -18.28 2.95 5.50
CA ALA A 16 -16.95 2.88 4.92
C ALA A 16 -16.26 1.52 5.17
N ASP A 17 -16.49 0.93 6.33
CA ASP A 17 -15.91 -0.36 6.71
C ASP A 17 -16.62 -1.52 6.00
N LYS A 18 -17.96 -1.52 5.95
CA LYS A 18 -18.75 -2.66 5.47
C LYS A 18 -19.31 -2.53 4.07
N ASN A 19 -19.60 -1.31 3.61
CA ASN A 19 -20.26 -1.03 2.33
C ASN A 19 -19.63 0.18 1.62
N PRO A 20 -18.30 0.17 1.35
CA PRO A 20 -17.57 1.34 0.88
C PRO A 20 -18.12 1.95 -0.42
N MET A 21 -18.72 1.13 -1.29
CA MET A 21 -19.34 1.60 -2.54
C MET A 21 -20.54 2.53 -2.32
N GLN A 22 -21.12 2.54 -1.11
CA GLN A 22 -22.23 3.40 -0.73
C GLN A 22 -21.78 4.73 -0.10
N ILE A 23 -20.49 4.94 0.15
CA ILE A 23 -19.97 6.20 0.75
C ILE A 23 -20.42 7.40 -0.08
N VAL A 24 -20.32 7.29 -1.40
CA VAL A 24 -20.66 8.38 -2.31
C VAL A 24 -22.14 8.78 -2.19
N ALA A 25 -23.02 7.79 -2.12
CA ALA A 25 -24.46 7.99 -1.97
C ALA A 25 -24.80 8.57 -0.58
N LEU A 26 -24.17 8.04 0.48
CA LEU A 26 -24.34 8.53 1.84
C LEU A 26 -23.92 10.00 1.96
N GLU A 27 -22.74 10.35 1.46
CA GLU A 27 -22.24 11.72 1.47
C GLU A 27 -23.20 12.68 0.76
N LYS A 28 -23.83 12.25 -0.34
CA LYS A 28 -24.83 13.05 -1.05
C LYS A 28 -26.08 13.27 -0.19
N ALA A 29 -26.56 12.25 0.50
CA ALA A 29 -27.68 12.38 1.43
C ALA A 29 -27.34 13.30 2.63
N LEU A 30 -26.08 13.33 3.05
CA LEU A 30 -25.58 14.19 4.11
C LEU A 30 -25.35 15.66 3.68
N LEU A 31 -25.58 15.99 2.41
CA LEU A 31 -25.58 17.38 1.91
C LEU A 31 -26.89 18.14 2.22
N ASP A 32 -27.89 17.47 2.78
CA ASP A 32 -29.15 18.09 3.20
C ASP A 32 -28.93 19.19 4.26
N GLU A 33 -29.73 20.25 4.18
CA GLU A 33 -29.66 21.43 5.06
C GLU A 33 -29.69 21.05 6.56
N SER A 34 -30.35 19.94 6.89
CA SER A 34 -30.47 19.41 8.25
C SER A 34 -29.14 18.96 8.87
N PHE A 35 -28.10 18.70 8.06
CA PHE A 35 -26.80 18.16 8.51
C PHE A 35 -25.61 19.13 8.34
N GLU A 36 -25.87 20.36 7.88
CA GLU A 36 -24.83 21.29 7.42
C GLU A 36 -23.76 21.64 8.45
N GLY A 37 -24.16 21.89 9.70
CA GLY A 37 -23.27 22.36 10.76
C GLY A 37 -22.29 21.31 11.32
N VAL A 38 -22.44 20.06 10.89
CA VAL A 38 -21.85 18.89 11.57
C VAL A 38 -20.86 18.16 10.68
N PHE A 39 -21.26 17.85 9.46
CA PHE A 39 -20.57 16.84 8.65
C PHE A 39 -20.01 17.39 7.34
N LEU A 40 -20.49 18.55 6.86
CA LEU A 40 -20.03 19.17 5.62
C LEU A 40 -18.52 19.49 5.59
N PRO A 41 -17.89 20.05 6.65
CA PRO A 41 -16.44 20.29 6.61
C PRO A 41 -15.63 19.01 6.44
N LYS A 42 -16.11 17.88 7.00
CA LYS A 42 -15.45 16.58 6.88
C LYS A 42 -15.60 16.00 5.48
N ILE A 43 -16.82 15.96 4.93
CA ILE A 43 -17.07 15.49 3.56
C ILE A 43 -16.26 16.31 2.55
N LEU A 44 -16.21 17.63 2.73
CA LEU A 44 -15.37 18.49 1.89
C LEU A 44 -13.89 18.07 1.99
N GLY A 45 -13.40 17.80 3.19
CA GLY A 45 -12.05 17.28 3.40
C GLY A 45 -11.80 15.94 2.70
N PHE A 46 -12.71 14.99 2.83
CA PHE A 46 -12.64 13.70 2.14
C PHE A 46 -12.60 13.87 0.62
N SER A 47 -13.39 14.79 0.07
CA SER A 47 -13.42 15.07 -1.38
C SER A 47 -12.13 15.68 -1.92
N VAL A 48 -11.32 16.31 -1.06
CA VAL A 48 -9.99 16.85 -1.41
C VAL A 48 -8.90 15.77 -1.33
N LEU A 49 -9.01 14.82 -0.40
CA LEU A 49 -8.00 13.79 -0.13
C LEU A 49 -8.21 12.47 -0.88
N ARG A 50 -9.42 12.22 -1.39
CA ARG A 50 -9.75 11.00 -2.14
C ARG A 50 -9.13 10.96 -3.54
N PRO A 51 -9.12 12.04 -4.34
CA PRO A 51 -8.69 11.96 -5.73
C PRO A 51 -7.20 11.74 -5.93
N GLU A 52 -6.85 11.16 -7.07
CA GLU A 52 -5.47 10.93 -7.46
C GLU A 52 -4.74 12.23 -7.80
N ILE A 53 -3.54 12.37 -7.25
CA ILE A 53 -2.63 13.49 -7.50
C ILE A 53 -1.42 13.05 -8.33
N ASP A 54 -0.91 13.93 -9.16
CA ASP A 54 0.31 13.70 -9.94
C ASP A 54 1.59 14.10 -9.17
N ASN A 55 2.73 13.96 -9.83
CA ASN A 55 4.04 14.31 -9.26
C ASN A 55 4.21 15.81 -8.96
N GLN A 56 3.38 16.67 -9.56
CA GLN A 56 3.35 18.11 -9.29
C GLN A 56 2.37 18.47 -8.17
N TYR A 57 1.80 17.47 -7.48
CA TYR A 57 0.73 17.66 -6.50
C TYR A 57 -0.42 18.47 -7.13
N LYS A 58 -0.88 18.05 -8.31
CA LYS A 58 -2.12 18.50 -8.94
C LYS A 58 -3.05 17.31 -9.13
N TYR A 59 -4.36 17.56 -9.09
CA TYR A 59 -5.31 16.51 -9.45
C TYR A 59 -5.12 16.11 -10.90
N LYS A 60 -5.08 14.79 -11.15
CA LYS A 60 -5.00 14.27 -12.53
C LYS A 60 -6.28 14.57 -13.33
N ARG A 61 -7.41 14.81 -12.66
CA ARG A 61 -8.71 15.05 -13.27
C ARG A 61 -9.46 16.22 -12.62
N PRO A 62 -10.41 16.84 -13.33
CA PRO A 62 -11.41 17.72 -12.73
C PRO A 62 -12.15 17.03 -11.58
N GLN A 63 -12.33 17.74 -10.46
CA GLN A 63 -12.93 17.19 -9.25
C GLN A 63 -14.37 17.67 -9.07
N GLU A 64 -15.31 17.07 -9.82
CA GLU A 64 -16.71 17.51 -9.80
C GLU A 64 -17.36 17.34 -8.42
N ARG A 65 -17.02 16.27 -7.69
CA ARG A 65 -17.53 16.05 -6.33
C ARG A 65 -17.11 17.16 -5.37
N PHE A 66 -15.84 17.55 -5.38
CA PHE A 66 -15.34 18.66 -4.57
C PHE A 66 -16.09 19.95 -4.90
N LYS A 67 -16.36 20.22 -6.18
CA LYS A 67 -17.15 21.37 -6.63
C LYS A 67 -18.61 21.29 -6.18
N GLU A 68 -19.28 20.14 -6.29
CA GLU A 68 -20.67 19.96 -5.86
C GLU A 68 -20.83 20.26 -4.36
N ILE A 69 -19.96 19.68 -3.52
CA ILE A 69 -19.98 19.90 -2.06
C ILE A 69 -19.68 21.37 -1.75
N LEU A 70 -18.67 21.95 -2.40
CA LEU A 70 -18.30 23.34 -2.17
C LEU A 70 -19.41 24.31 -2.59
N LEU A 71 -20.05 24.09 -3.73
CA LEU A 71 -21.18 24.91 -4.19
C LEU A 71 -22.39 24.78 -3.28
N THR A 72 -22.66 23.59 -2.75
CA THR A 72 -23.70 23.38 -1.74
C THR A 72 -23.43 24.23 -0.51
N ILE A 73 -22.20 24.17 0.03
CA ILE A 73 -21.80 25.01 1.18
C ILE A 73 -21.91 26.51 0.84
N CYS A 74 -21.52 26.91 -0.36
CA CYS A 74 -21.55 28.30 -0.81
C CYS A 74 -22.97 28.87 -0.93
N ASN A 75 -23.95 28.01 -1.23
CA ASN A 75 -25.35 28.38 -1.38
C ASN A 75 -26.16 28.22 -0.09
N SER A 76 -25.57 27.61 0.95
CA SER A 76 -26.19 27.44 2.26
C SER A 76 -26.50 28.77 2.95
N ALA A 77 -27.65 28.84 3.61
CA ALA A 77 -27.99 29.96 4.50
C ALA A 77 -27.00 30.12 5.67
N ASN A 78 -26.31 29.03 6.05
CA ASN A 78 -25.36 28.97 7.16
C ASN A 78 -23.90 29.24 6.74
N PHE A 79 -23.66 29.70 5.51
CA PHE A 79 -22.31 29.90 4.95
C PHE A 79 -21.38 30.69 5.87
N GLU A 80 -21.86 31.75 6.53
CA GLU A 80 -21.05 32.59 7.43
C GLU A 80 -20.46 31.82 8.63
N SER A 81 -21.17 30.80 9.11
CA SER A 81 -20.68 29.90 10.16
C SER A 81 -19.74 28.83 9.58
N ILE A 82 -20.11 28.23 8.44
CA ILE A 82 -19.36 27.12 7.84
C ILE A 82 -17.99 27.59 7.33
N LYS A 83 -17.90 28.80 6.73
CA LYS A 83 -16.67 29.34 6.15
C LYS A 83 -15.50 29.43 7.15
N GLN A 84 -15.79 29.56 8.45
CA GLN A 84 -14.78 29.59 9.51
C GLN A 84 -14.05 28.25 9.68
N ARG A 85 -14.62 27.14 9.19
CA ARG A 85 -14.11 25.78 9.38
C ARG A 85 -13.56 25.13 8.11
N ILE A 86 -13.90 25.64 6.93
CA ILE A 86 -13.53 25.03 5.64
C ILE A 86 -12.35 25.70 4.95
N GLY A 87 -11.83 26.82 5.49
CA GLY A 87 -10.81 27.64 4.82
C GLY A 87 -9.56 26.84 4.41
N GLN A 88 -8.99 26.06 5.33
CA GLN A 88 -7.83 25.21 5.03
C GLN A 88 -8.15 24.18 3.93
N THR A 89 -9.29 23.51 4.02
CA THR A 89 -9.73 22.52 3.02
C THR A 89 -9.83 23.12 1.62
N VAL A 90 -10.46 24.30 1.51
CA VAL A 90 -10.59 25.01 0.23
C VAL A 90 -9.23 25.46 -0.30
N GLN A 91 -8.34 25.96 0.56
CA GLN A 91 -6.98 26.33 0.18
C GLN A 91 -6.21 25.14 -0.43
N ILE A 92 -6.25 23.97 0.23
CA ILE A 92 -5.60 22.76 -0.28
C ILE A 92 -6.27 22.30 -1.59
N GLY A 93 -7.60 22.19 -1.62
CA GLY A 93 -8.34 21.80 -2.81
C GLY A 93 -8.03 22.69 -4.03
N PHE A 94 -7.95 24.01 -3.83
CA PHE A 94 -7.60 24.95 -4.89
C PHE A 94 -6.14 24.85 -5.30
N ALA A 95 -5.23 24.63 -4.36
CA ALA A 95 -3.82 24.43 -4.66
C ALA A 95 -3.59 23.17 -5.51
N LEU A 96 -4.41 22.14 -5.36
CA LEU A 96 -4.37 20.91 -6.17
C LEU A 96 -5.13 21.03 -7.50
N SER A 97 -6.13 21.90 -7.61
CA SER A 97 -6.90 22.11 -8.85
C SER A 97 -6.13 22.87 -9.95
N SER A 98 -6.58 22.71 -11.19
CA SER A 98 -6.09 23.48 -12.34
C SER A 98 -6.68 24.90 -12.37
N SER A 99 -5.97 25.84 -12.98
CA SER A 99 -6.41 27.24 -13.11
C SER A 99 -7.70 27.36 -13.94
N ILE A 100 -7.86 26.55 -14.98
CA ILE A 100 -9.05 26.52 -15.83
C ILE A 100 -10.26 26.06 -15.01
N TRP A 101 -10.12 24.99 -14.23
CA TRP A 101 -11.19 24.48 -13.38
C TRP A 101 -11.63 25.51 -12.32
N LEU A 102 -10.67 26.20 -11.69
CA LEU A 102 -10.96 27.27 -10.73
C LEU A 102 -11.68 28.45 -11.37
N THR A 103 -11.27 28.85 -12.58
CA THR A 103 -11.92 29.94 -13.32
C THR A 103 -13.39 29.60 -13.60
N ASN A 104 -13.65 28.37 -14.05
CA ASN A 104 -15.01 27.89 -14.30
C ASN A 104 -15.86 27.87 -13.02
N LEU A 105 -15.29 27.40 -11.90
CA LEU A 105 -15.95 27.42 -10.59
C LEU A 105 -16.31 28.85 -10.14
N PHE A 106 -15.39 29.81 -10.28
CA PHE A 106 -15.67 31.20 -9.88
C PHE A 106 -16.68 31.91 -10.77
N ASN A 107 -16.80 31.48 -12.02
CA ASN A 107 -17.80 32.01 -12.95
C ASN A 107 -19.20 31.48 -12.66
N SER A 108 -19.34 30.29 -12.07
CA SER A 108 -20.66 29.76 -11.67
C SER A 108 -21.22 30.39 -10.37
N ILE A 109 -20.44 31.19 -9.65
CA ILE A 109 -20.85 31.79 -8.37
C ILE A 109 -21.31 33.23 -8.60
N THR A 110 -22.58 33.49 -8.30
CA THR A 110 -23.21 34.81 -8.44
C THR A 110 -22.99 35.70 -7.21
N ASN A 111 -22.96 35.13 -6.01
CA ASN A 111 -22.82 35.89 -4.77
C ASN A 111 -21.40 36.46 -4.61
N LYS A 112 -21.29 37.80 -4.63
CA LYS A 112 -20.01 38.52 -4.53
C LYS A 112 -19.26 38.23 -3.23
N LYS A 113 -19.94 38.11 -2.08
CA LYS A 113 -19.28 37.84 -0.78
C LYS A 113 -18.62 36.46 -0.76
N VAL A 114 -19.34 35.45 -1.23
CA VAL A 114 -18.83 34.08 -1.37
C VAL A 114 -17.65 34.05 -2.34
N LYS A 115 -17.78 34.71 -3.49
CA LYS A 115 -16.71 34.79 -4.49
C LYS A 115 -15.44 35.42 -3.91
N THR A 116 -15.56 36.53 -3.18
CA THR A 116 -14.41 37.18 -2.50
C THR A 116 -13.77 36.25 -1.46
N PHE A 117 -14.57 35.54 -0.67
CA PHE A 117 -14.04 34.55 0.27
C PHE A 117 -13.23 33.46 -0.45
N LEU A 118 -13.78 32.83 -1.48
CA LEU A 118 -13.07 31.76 -2.20
C LEU A 118 -11.81 32.27 -2.90
N GLN A 119 -11.84 33.47 -3.48
CA GLN A 119 -10.65 34.11 -4.05
C GLN A 119 -9.55 34.30 -2.99
N SER A 120 -9.92 34.67 -1.75
CA SER A 120 -8.96 34.80 -0.64
C SER A 120 -8.36 33.46 -0.18
N MET A 121 -8.95 32.32 -0.57
CA MET A 121 -8.40 30.99 -0.30
C MET A 121 -7.33 30.59 -1.33
N MET A 122 -7.08 31.38 -2.37
CA MET A 122 -5.94 31.15 -3.24
C MET A 122 -4.66 31.64 -2.54
N ASN A 123 -3.82 30.70 -2.13
CA ASN A 123 -2.54 31.01 -1.49
C ASN A 123 -1.39 30.91 -2.50
N ASP A 124 -0.76 32.04 -2.82
CA ASP A 124 0.34 32.09 -3.80
C ASP A 124 1.55 31.25 -3.40
N LYS A 125 1.79 31.02 -2.10
CA LYS A 125 2.86 30.14 -1.63
C LYS A 125 2.66 28.70 -2.09
N LEU A 126 1.41 28.25 -2.22
CA LEU A 126 1.08 26.89 -2.65
C LEU A 126 1.20 26.69 -4.17
N ARG A 127 1.59 27.73 -4.94
CA ARG A 127 1.99 27.57 -6.34
C ARG A 127 3.29 26.78 -6.46
N ASP A 128 4.19 26.92 -5.48
CA ASP A 128 5.40 26.11 -5.38
C ASP A 128 5.08 24.65 -5.00
N VAL A 129 5.76 23.70 -5.64
CA VAL A 129 5.46 22.26 -5.50
C VAL A 129 5.84 21.74 -4.11
N GLU A 130 6.96 22.17 -3.54
CA GLU A 130 7.44 21.68 -2.25
C GLU A 130 6.58 22.22 -1.09
N PHE A 131 6.20 23.49 -1.16
CA PHE A 131 5.23 24.05 -0.21
C PHE A 131 3.87 23.35 -0.31
N ARG A 132 3.40 23.07 -1.53
CA ARG A 132 2.14 22.36 -1.74
C ARG A 132 2.17 20.94 -1.21
N LYS A 133 3.24 20.21 -1.49
CA LYS A 133 3.48 18.85 -0.97
C LYS A 133 3.46 18.82 0.56
N THR A 134 4.17 19.75 1.18
CA THR A 134 4.22 19.86 2.65
C THR A 134 2.85 20.18 3.24
N ALA A 135 2.12 21.12 2.62
CA ALA A 135 0.78 21.50 3.06
C ALA A 135 -0.22 20.34 2.90
N PHE A 136 -0.18 19.63 1.77
CA PHE A 136 -1.02 18.45 1.52
C PHE A 136 -0.77 17.35 2.56
N LYS A 137 0.49 16.96 2.77
CA LYS A 137 0.85 15.92 3.76
C LYS A 137 0.41 16.30 5.17
N SER A 138 0.62 17.56 5.55
CA SER A 138 0.19 18.07 6.86
C SER A 138 -1.32 18.05 7.02
N TYR A 139 -2.05 18.31 5.94
CA TYR A 139 -3.51 18.25 5.90
C TYR A 139 -4.01 16.80 5.95
N GLU A 140 -3.43 15.90 5.17
CA GLU A 140 -3.75 14.47 5.14
C GLU A 140 -3.61 13.81 6.52
N VAL A 141 -2.58 14.18 7.29
CA VAL A 141 -2.37 13.67 8.66
C VAL A 141 -3.57 13.94 9.57
N GLN A 142 -4.28 15.07 9.38
CA GLN A 142 -5.46 15.41 10.17
C GLN A 142 -6.62 14.44 9.93
N PHE A 143 -6.61 13.72 8.80
CA PHE A 143 -7.65 12.78 8.41
C PHE A 143 -7.23 11.32 8.51
N LYS A 144 -6.01 11.03 8.99
CA LYS A 144 -5.43 9.67 9.02
C LYS A 144 -6.28 8.66 9.79
N SER A 145 -7.03 9.10 10.79
CA SER A 145 -7.91 8.25 11.60
C SER A 145 -9.23 7.87 10.92
N PHE A 146 -9.62 8.56 9.84
CA PHE A 146 -10.91 8.31 9.18
C PHE A 146 -10.76 7.34 8.01
N ASN A 147 -11.73 6.43 7.87
CA ASN A 147 -11.91 5.63 6.68
C ASN A 147 -12.93 6.30 5.75
N PHE A 148 -12.47 6.86 4.63
CA PHE A 148 -13.30 7.57 3.65
C PHE A 148 -12.96 7.20 2.20
N LYS A 149 -12.10 6.18 2.02
CA LYS A 149 -11.65 5.74 0.70
C LYS A 149 -12.75 4.90 0.04
N THR A 150 -12.97 5.15 -1.23
CA THR A 150 -13.85 4.40 -2.13
C THR A 150 -13.30 4.52 -3.53
N ALA A 151 -13.68 3.62 -4.41
CA ALA A 151 -13.31 3.62 -5.82
C ALA A 151 -14.50 3.21 -6.67
N ASP A 152 -14.45 3.59 -7.94
CA ASP A 152 -15.39 3.14 -8.95
C ASP A 152 -14.84 1.87 -9.63
N PHE A 153 -15.73 0.91 -9.90
CA PHE A 153 -15.37 -0.32 -10.59
C PHE A 153 -15.61 -0.13 -12.09
N PRO A 154 -14.59 -0.33 -12.94
CA PRO A 154 -14.72 -0.05 -14.37
C PRO A 154 -15.65 -1.05 -15.06
N GLU A 155 -16.46 -0.56 -15.99
CA GLU A 155 -17.35 -1.38 -16.80
C GLU A 155 -16.83 -1.54 -18.24
N THR A 156 -16.13 -0.53 -18.75
CA THR A 156 -15.51 -0.53 -20.08
C THR A 156 -13.99 -0.43 -20.03
N VAL A 157 -13.30 -0.73 -21.13
CA VAL A 157 -11.82 -0.61 -21.23
C VAL A 157 -11.37 0.84 -21.03
N THR A 158 -12.20 1.80 -21.43
CA THR A 158 -11.92 3.22 -21.21
C THR A 158 -11.95 3.53 -19.73
N ASP A 159 -12.99 3.06 -19.01
CA ASP A 159 -13.10 3.24 -17.56
C ASP A 159 -11.95 2.53 -16.85
N LEU A 160 -11.53 1.35 -17.31
CA LEU A 160 -10.42 0.62 -16.71
C LEU A 160 -9.12 1.45 -16.75
N ASN A 161 -8.78 2.01 -17.91
CA ASN A 161 -7.60 2.86 -18.06
C ASN A 161 -7.67 4.14 -17.21
N VAL A 162 -8.88 4.55 -16.87
CA VAL A 162 -9.16 5.74 -16.07
C VAL A 162 -9.13 5.39 -14.57
N ASP A 163 -9.84 4.37 -14.11
CA ASP A 163 -10.07 4.14 -12.69
C ASP A 163 -9.18 3.07 -12.06
N ALA A 164 -8.40 2.32 -12.85
CA ALA A 164 -7.57 1.24 -12.32
C ALA A 164 -6.59 1.68 -11.24
N SER A 165 -5.94 2.86 -11.38
CA SER A 165 -5.00 3.37 -10.37
C SER A 165 -5.70 3.61 -9.03
N SER A 166 -6.82 4.35 -9.07
CA SER A 166 -7.65 4.65 -7.90
C SER A 166 -8.21 3.37 -7.25
N LEU A 167 -8.65 2.41 -8.07
CA LEU A 167 -9.18 1.13 -7.62
C LEU A 167 -8.08 0.27 -6.98
N LEU A 168 -6.88 0.25 -7.55
CA LEU A 168 -5.74 -0.48 -7.00
C LEU A 168 -5.36 0.06 -5.62
N GLU A 169 -5.21 1.39 -5.49
CA GLU A 169 -4.94 2.04 -4.20
C GLU A 169 -6.02 1.72 -3.16
N PHE A 170 -7.29 1.74 -3.58
CA PHE A 170 -8.41 1.39 -2.71
C PHE A 170 -8.36 -0.08 -2.25
N LEU A 171 -8.09 -1.01 -3.16
CA LEU A 171 -8.02 -2.44 -2.83
C LEU A 171 -6.82 -2.76 -1.91
N ILE A 172 -5.66 -2.11 -2.13
CA ILE A 172 -4.47 -2.24 -1.26
C ILE A 172 -4.74 -1.63 0.12
N TYR A 173 -5.32 -0.43 0.16
CA TYR A 173 -5.69 0.21 1.43
C TYR A 173 -6.60 -0.67 2.29
N ARG A 174 -7.50 -1.43 1.63
CA ARG A 174 -8.41 -2.36 2.30
C ARG A 174 -7.81 -3.73 2.60
N SER A 175 -6.74 -4.15 1.95
CA SER A 175 -6.05 -5.40 2.30
C SER A 175 -5.20 -5.26 3.55
N ASP A 176 -4.59 -4.08 3.74
CA ASP A 176 -3.74 -3.81 4.92
C ASP A 176 -4.55 -3.68 6.22
N ARG A 177 -5.86 -3.43 6.11
CA ARG A 177 -6.75 -3.19 7.24
C ARG A 177 -7.79 -4.30 7.31
N LYS A 178 -8.11 -4.79 8.50
CA LYS A 178 -9.08 -5.88 8.72
C LYS A 178 -10.54 -5.41 8.53
N PHE A 179 -10.86 -4.85 7.37
CA PHE A 179 -12.22 -4.43 7.03
C PHE A 179 -13.08 -5.60 6.53
N ASP A 180 -14.40 -5.43 6.61
CA ASP A 180 -15.34 -6.36 6.01
C ASP A 180 -15.45 -6.10 4.50
N ASN A 181 -14.95 -7.03 3.70
CA ASN A 181 -14.92 -6.94 2.24
C ASN A 181 -16.04 -7.74 1.56
N THR A 182 -17.01 -8.29 2.30
CA THR A 182 -18.08 -9.11 1.74
C THR A 182 -18.94 -8.35 0.72
N SER A 183 -19.18 -7.05 0.93
CA SER A 183 -19.93 -6.23 -0.02
C SER A 183 -19.20 -6.00 -1.35
N LEU A 184 -17.86 -6.19 -1.38
CA LEU A 184 -17.06 -5.99 -2.59
C LEU A 184 -17.11 -7.21 -3.52
N THR A 185 -17.43 -8.39 -2.98
CA THR A 185 -17.40 -9.66 -3.73
C THR A 185 -18.17 -9.59 -5.05
N PRO A 186 -19.43 -9.08 -5.13
CA PRO A 186 -20.15 -8.99 -6.40
C PRO A 186 -19.45 -8.10 -7.43
N HIS A 187 -18.84 -6.99 -6.99
CA HIS A 187 -18.11 -6.06 -7.86
C HIS A 187 -16.81 -6.68 -8.37
N LEU A 188 -16.07 -7.39 -7.52
CA LEU A 188 -14.86 -8.12 -7.89
C LEU A 188 -15.18 -9.21 -8.91
N ILE A 189 -16.26 -9.97 -8.72
CA ILE A 189 -16.67 -11.02 -9.67
C ILE A 189 -17.01 -10.42 -11.03
N LYS A 190 -17.81 -9.35 -11.08
CA LYS A 190 -18.14 -8.65 -12.32
C LYS A 190 -16.89 -8.19 -13.06
N LEU A 191 -15.91 -7.67 -12.33
CA LEU A 191 -14.62 -7.22 -12.85
C LEU A 191 -13.79 -8.39 -13.43
N ILE A 192 -13.65 -9.48 -12.68
CA ILE A 192 -12.90 -10.69 -13.09
C ILE A 192 -13.52 -11.34 -14.34
N SER A 193 -14.85 -11.37 -14.44
CA SER A 193 -15.56 -12.00 -15.55
C SER A 193 -15.55 -11.17 -16.84
N ASN A 194 -15.04 -9.94 -16.83
CA ASN A 194 -14.98 -9.10 -18.02
C ASN A 194 -13.81 -9.51 -18.93
N LYS A 195 -14.14 -10.19 -20.03
CA LYS A 195 -13.15 -10.70 -21.01
C LYS A 195 -12.47 -9.60 -21.81
N GLU A 196 -13.06 -8.41 -21.92
CA GLU A 196 -12.44 -7.30 -22.65
C GLU A 196 -11.20 -6.78 -21.93
N PHE A 197 -11.18 -6.88 -20.59
CA PHE A 197 -10.05 -6.46 -19.76
C PHE A 197 -8.86 -7.42 -19.87
N ALA A 198 -9.07 -8.65 -20.34
CA ALA A 198 -8.04 -9.69 -20.41
C ALA A 198 -6.93 -9.42 -21.47
N LYS A 199 -6.92 -8.25 -22.10
CA LYS A 199 -5.89 -7.78 -23.04
C LYS A 199 -5.13 -6.56 -22.53
N GLU A 200 -5.56 -5.99 -21.41
CA GLU A 200 -5.06 -4.72 -20.90
C GLU A 200 -3.98 -4.97 -19.85
N ASP A 201 -2.80 -4.37 -20.03
CA ASP A 201 -1.66 -4.50 -19.12
C ASP A 201 -2.01 -4.08 -17.69
N VAL A 202 -2.81 -3.03 -17.54
CA VAL A 202 -3.23 -2.51 -16.23
C VAL A 202 -4.11 -3.49 -15.45
N PHE A 203 -4.76 -4.43 -16.15
CA PHE A 203 -5.62 -5.43 -15.51
C PHE A 203 -4.81 -6.49 -14.75
N ILE A 204 -3.53 -6.66 -15.10
CA ILE A 204 -2.60 -7.56 -14.37
C ILE A 204 -2.53 -7.13 -12.90
N ASP A 205 -2.40 -5.83 -12.63
CA ASP A 205 -2.26 -5.28 -11.28
C ASP A 205 -3.50 -5.57 -10.43
N LEU A 206 -4.69 -5.36 -10.99
CA LEU A 206 -5.96 -5.63 -10.31
C LEU A 206 -6.13 -7.11 -10.03
N MET A 207 -5.88 -7.98 -11.02
CA MET A 207 -5.96 -9.43 -10.83
C MET A 207 -4.99 -9.89 -9.74
N MET A 208 -3.73 -9.42 -9.77
CA MET A 208 -2.73 -9.75 -8.75
C MET A 208 -3.19 -9.39 -7.33
N ILE A 209 -3.66 -8.15 -7.11
CA ILE A 209 -4.14 -7.71 -5.80
C ILE A 209 -5.37 -8.51 -5.34
N ILE A 210 -6.30 -8.80 -6.26
CA ILE A 210 -7.46 -9.64 -5.97
C ILE A 210 -7.01 -11.04 -5.56
N GLY A 211 -6.13 -11.68 -6.33
CA GLY A 211 -5.63 -13.02 -6.06
C GLY A 211 -4.83 -13.15 -4.77
N LEU A 212 -4.05 -12.12 -4.41
CA LEU A 212 -3.29 -12.08 -3.17
C LEU A 212 -4.21 -11.88 -1.96
N PHE A 213 -5.10 -10.88 -1.99
CA PHE A 213 -5.72 -10.34 -0.77
C PHE A 213 -7.21 -10.63 -0.61
N TYR A 214 -7.92 -10.99 -1.66
CA TYR A 214 -9.38 -11.17 -1.62
C TYR A 214 -9.76 -12.65 -1.79
N PRO A 215 -10.30 -13.31 -0.75
CA PRO A 215 -10.71 -14.70 -0.85
C PRO A 215 -11.89 -14.86 -1.80
N LEU A 216 -11.74 -15.75 -2.78
CA LEU A 216 -12.77 -16.08 -3.76
C LEU A 216 -13.41 -17.44 -3.43
N GLN A 217 -14.72 -17.57 -3.65
CA GLN A 217 -15.42 -18.85 -3.54
C GLN A 217 -15.06 -19.78 -4.71
N ALA A 218 -15.22 -21.09 -4.54
CA ALA A 218 -14.75 -22.11 -5.49
C ALA A 218 -15.22 -21.90 -6.94
N GLU A 219 -16.45 -21.43 -7.14
CA GLU A 219 -17.00 -21.11 -8.47
C GLU A 219 -16.23 -19.94 -9.12
N HIS A 220 -15.94 -18.90 -8.36
CA HIS A 220 -15.23 -17.71 -8.82
C HIS A 220 -13.73 -17.92 -8.97
N GLN A 221 -13.14 -18.87 -8.24
CA GLN A 221 -11.74 -19.26 -8.43
C GLN A 221 -11.49 -19.80 -9.84
N LYS A 222 -12.41 -20.62 -10.37
CA LYS A 222 -12.32 -21.15 -11.75
C LYS A 222 -12.38 -20.03 -12.79
N GLU A 223 -13.28 -19.08 -12.61
CA GLU A 223 -13.40 -17.93 -13.53
C GLU A 223 -12.17 -17.03 -13.45
N TYR A 224 -11.64 -16.78 -12.24
CA TYR A 224 -10.39 -16.06 -12.05
C TYR A 224 -9.24 -16.75 -12.81
N SER A 225 -9.02 -18.06 -12.61
CA SER A 225 -7.94 -18.79 -13.27
C SER A 225 -8.04 -18.70 -14.79
N LYS A 226 -9.25 -18.82 -15.33
CA LYS A 226 -9.51 -18.70 -16.77
C LYS A 226 -9.20 -17.31 -17.32
N THR A 227 -9.67 -16.25 -16.65
CA THR A 227 -9.36 -14.87 -17.05
C THR A 227 -7.86 -14.58 -16.94
N PHE A 228 -7.22 -15.07 -15.89
CA PHE A 228 -5.80 -14.88 -15.64
C PHE A 228 -4.93 -15.62 -16.69
N ASP A 229 -5.30 -16.84 -17.09
CA ASP A 229 -4.65 -17.56 -18.18
C ASP A 229 -4.85 -16.86 -19.54
N SER A 230 -6.01 -16.21 -19.74
CA SER A 230 -6.25 -15.38 -20.92
C SER A 230 -5.33 -14.16 -20.96
N LEU A 231 -5.14 -13.47 -19.82
CA LEU A 231 -4.17 -12.37 -19.70
C LEU A 231 -2.75 -12.85 -20.01
N ARG A 232 -2.37 -13.96 -19.39
CA ARG A 232 -1.05 -14.60 -19.54
C ARG A 232 -0.71 -14.95 -20.98
N SER A 233 -1.71 -15.32 -21.78
CA SER A 233 -1.54 -15.69 -23.18
C SER A 233 -1.69 -14.50 -24.15
N SER A 234 -2.46 -13.48 -23.76
CA SER A 234 -2.81 -12.36 -24.64
C SER A 234 -1.87 -11.16 -24.51
N VAL A 235 -1.28 -10.96 -23.32
CA VAL A 235 -0.41 -9.82 -23.04
C VAL A 235 1.06 -10.19 -23.36
N PRO A 236 1.73 -9.42 -24.23
CA PRO A 236 3.16 -9.60 -24.49
C PRO A 236 3.99 -9.38 -23.22
N ASP A 237 5.03 -10.20 -23.06
CA ASP A 237 5.96 -10.16 -21.92
C ASP A 237 5.25 -10.22 -20.55
N PHE A 238 4.13 -10.94 -20.49
CA PHE A 238 3.29 -11.04 -19.28
C PHE A 238 4.10 -11.34 -18.03
N SER A 239 4.97 -12.35 -18.04
CA SER A 239 5.75 -12.74 -16.86
C SER A 239 6.63 -11.60 -16.36
N VAL A 240 7.32 -10.90 -17.25
CA VAL A 240 8.18 -9.75 -16.91
C VAL A 240 7.34 -8.63 -16.29
N LYS A 241 6.19 -8.30 -16.90
CA LYS A 241 5.26 -7.31 -16.36
C LYS A 241 4.77 -7.72 -14.97
N TYR A 242 4.33 -8.97 -14.82
CA TYR A 242 3.86 -9.52 -13.56
C TYR A 242 4.92 -9.41 -12.44
N PHE A 243 6.14 -9.89 -12.68
CA PHE A 243 7.17 -9.85 -11.65
C PHE A 243 7.60 -8.42 -11.30
N ASN A 244 7.70 -7.52 -12.28
CA ASN A 244 7.97 -6.10 -11.99
C ASN A 244 6.89 -5.48 -11.10
N LYS A 245 5.63 -5.85 -11.29
CA LYS A 245 4.52 -5.39 -10.45
C LYS A 245 4.57 -5.99 -9.06
N LEU A 246 4.91 -7.27 -8.94
CA LEU A 246 5.11 -7.92 -7.64
C LEU A 246 6.26 -7.28 -6.85
N ILE A 247 7.38 -6.97 -7.51
CA ILE A 247 8.51 -6.22 -6.92
C ILE A 247 8.04 -4.85 -6.39
N LEU A 248 7.23 -4.12 -7.17
CA LEU A 248 6.70 -2.83 -6.72
C LEU A 248 5.82 -2.96 -5.47
N LEU A 249 5.07 -4.06 -5.31
CA LEU A 249 4.30 -4.31 -4.09
C LEU A 249 5.22 -4.53 -2.88
N TYR A 250 6.28 -5.34 -3.04
CA TYR A 250 7.29 -5.54 -1.99
C TYR A 250 7.96 -4.21 -1.60
N GLN A 251 8.34 -3.39 -2.57
CA GLN A 251 9.01 -2.10 -2.33
C GLN A 251 8.10 -1.05 -1.68
N ASN A 252 6.79 -1.11 -1.92
CA ASN A 252 5.80 -0.22 -1.33
C ASN A 252 5.32 -0.65 0.07
N ASN A 253 6.00 -1.61 0.71
CA ASN A 253 5.69 -2.16 2.04
C ASN A 253 4.29 -2.79 2.15
N VAL A 254 3.72 -3.26 1.03
CA VAL A 254 2.50 -4.06 1.06
C VAL A 254 2.81 -5.39 1.74
N GLN A 255 2.03 -5.77 2.75
CA GLN A 255 2.30 -6.97 3.56
C GLN A 255 1.89 -8.24 2.81
N ILE A 256 2.80 -8.77 2.00
CA ILE A 256 2.64 -10.06 1.33
C ILE A 256 3.11 -11.17 2.27
N SER A 257 2.15 -11.94 2.81
CA SER A 257 2.41 -13.08 3.69
C SER A 257 2.40 -14.40 2.93
N PRO A 258 2.98 -15.48 3.50
CA PRO A 258 2.90 -16.83 2.93
C PRO A 258 1.47 -17.27 2.60
N GLU A 259 0.49 -16.88 3.41
CA GLU A 259 -0.92 -17.19 3.19
C GLU A 259 -1.48 -16.48 1.94
N THR A 260 -1.08 -15.22 1.72
CA THR A 260 -1.49 -14.45 0.53
C THR A 260 -0.83 -14.99 -0.75
N GLU A 261 0.45 -15.34 -0.71
CA GLU A 261 1.13 -15.97 -1.85
C GLU A 261 0.56 -17.36 -2.16
N LYS A 262 0.26 -18.18 -1.14
CA LYS A 262 -0.46 -19.47 -1.33
C LYS A 262 -1.81 -19.27 -2.00
N ARG A 263 -2.54 -18.20 -1.65
CA ARG A 263 -3.86 -17.93 -2.24
C ARG A 263 -3.76 -17.73 -3.75
N ILE A 264 -2.89 -16.83 -4.21
CA ILE A 264 -2.72 -16.61 -5.65
C ILE A 264 -2.09 -17.82 -6.32
N SER A 265 -1.15 -18.52 -5.67
CA SER A 265 -0.56 -19.76 -6.16
C SER A 265 -1.63 -20.82 -6.48
N ASN A 266 -2.67 -20.95 -5.64
CA ASN A 266 -3.78 -21.88 -5.87
C ASN A 266 -4.69 -21.46 -7.04
N LEU A 267 -4.68 -20.19 -7.43
CA LEU A 267 -5.45 -19.67 -8.55
C LEU A 267 -4.68 -19.75 -9.88
N VAL A 268 -3.34 -19.83 -9.82
CA VAL A 268 -2.49 -19.91 -11.01
C VAL A 268 -2.49 -21.32 -11.58
N ASN A 269 -2.71 -21.43 -12.88
CA ASN A 269 -2.56 -22.69 -13.60
C ASN A 269 -1.08 -23.05 -13.76
N LYS A 270 -0.59 -23.96 -12.92
CA LYS A 270 0.80 -24.43 -12.91
C LYS A 270 1.12 -25.45 -14.00
N SER A 271 0.13 -25.93 -14.77
CA SER A 271 0.37 -26.83 -15.90
C SER A 271 0.96 -26.11 -17.11
N VAL A 272 0.86 -24.78 -17.17
CA VAL A 272 1.48 -23.95 -18.20
C VAL A 272 2.98 -23.85 -17.96
N LYS A 273 3.81 -24.19 -18.95
CA LYS A 273 5.28 -24.23 -18.84
C LYS A 273 5.93 -22.85 -19.06
N ASP A 274 5.72 -21.92 -18.13
CA ASP A 274 6.43 -20.63 -18.13
C ASP A 274 7.02 -20.27 -16.76
N GLU A 275 7.64 -19.09 -16.68
CA GLU A 275 8.31 -18.61 -15.47
C GLU A 275 7.38 -18.36 -14.29
N LEU A 276 6.12 -17.99 -14.52
CA LEU A 276 5.14 -17.76 -13.46
C LEU A 276 4.77 -19.07 -12.76
N ALA A 277 4.51 -20.12 -13.54
CA ALA A 277 4.21 -21.44 -12.99
C ALA A 277 5.41 -22.00 -12.22
N LYS A 278 6.63 -21.84 -12.75
CA LYS A 278 7.85 -22.27 -12.06
C LYS A 278 8.03 -21.52 -10.74
N TYR A 279 7.83 -20.19 -10.74
CA TYR A 279 7.91 -19.35 -9.53
C TYR A 279 6.93 -19.84 -8.46
N TYR A 280 5.64 -19.98 -8.78
CA TYR A 280 4.66 -20.41 -7.79
C TYR A 280 4.84 -21.86 -7.34
N THR A 281 5.38 -22.73 -8.19
CA THR A 281 5.76 -24.09 -7.79
C THR A 281 6.90 -24.08 -6.77
N LEU A 282 7.93 -23.23 -6.97
CA LEU A 282 8.98 -23.03 -5.97
C LEU A 282 8.41 -22.47 -4.67
N MET A 283 7.59 -21.43 -4.77
CA MET A 283 7.01 -20.79 -3.59
C MET A 283 6.17 -21.77 -2.78
N ASP A 284 5.40 -22.66 -3.42
CA ASP A 284 4.67 -23.72 -2.71
C ASP A 284 5.60 -24.62 -1.88
N VAL A 285 6.77 -24.99 -2.41
CA VAL A 285 7.77 -25.78 -1.68
C VAL A 285 8.27 -25.01 -0.47
N ILE A 286 8.63 -23.73 -0.64
CA ILE A 286 9.11 -22.86 0.43
C ILE A 286 8.04 -22.67 1.50
N HIS A 287 6.79 -22.37 1.10
CA HIS A 287 5.71 -22.12 2.04
C HIS A 287 5.17 -23.39 2.73
N THR A 288 5.41 -24.58 2.16
CA THR A 288 4.95 -25.86 2.73
C THR A 288 5.98 -26.44 3.68
N LYS A 289 7.25 -26.47 3.29
CA LYS A 289 8.34 -27.03 4.11
C LYS A 289 8.94 -26.01 5.08
N GLY A 290 8.76 -24.72 4.81
CA GLY A 290 9.35 -23.61 5.54
C GLY A 290 10.69 -23.19 4.95
N PHE A 291 10.95 -21.88 4.92
CA PHE A 291 12.15 -21.30 4.30
C PHE A 291 13.48 -21.70 4.98
N ILE A 292 13.43 -22.28 6.19
CA ILE A 292 14.59 -22.78 6.92
C ILE A 292 14.96 -24.22 6.56
N HIS A 293 14.06 -24.96 5.89
CA HIS A 293 14.27 -26.37 5.57
C HIS A 293 15.30 -26.53 4.44
N GLU A 294 16.17 -27.53 4.54
CA GLU A 294 17.25 -27.78 3.55
C GLU A 294 16.70 -27.91 2.12
N ASP A 295 15.65 -28.71 1.93
CA ASP A 295 14.96 -28.83 0.64
C ASP A 295 14.49 -27.49 0.05
N SER A 296 14.04 -26.55 0.89
CA SER A 296 13.57 -25.24 0.44
C SER A 296 14.73 -24.34 0.03
N ILE A 297 15.84 -24.41 0.76
CA ILE A 297 17.09 -23.70 0.44
C ILE A 297 17.65 -24.23 -0.89
N GLU A 298 17.70 -25.55 -1.07
CA GLU A 298 18.20 -26.17 -2.28
C GLU A 298 17.28 -25.90 -3.49
N ALA A 299 15.96 -25.97 -3.31
CA ALA A 299 15.00 -25.58 -4.36
C ALA A 299 15.17 -24.11 -4.76
N ALA A 300 15.37 -23.21 -3.79
CA ALA A 300 15.62 -21.80 -4.06
C ALA A 300 16.94 -21.58 -4.81
N ARG A 301 18.01 -22.30 -4.45
CA ARG A 301 19.29 -22.27 -5.16
C ARG A 301 19.15 -22.72 -6.61
N GLN A 302 18.55 -23.90 -6.83
CA GLN A 302 18.36 -24.44 -8.18
C GLN A 302 17.55 -23.51 -9.07
N TYR A 303 16.49 -22.90 -8.52
CA TYR A 303 15.72 -21.90 -9.25
C TYR A 303 16.56 -20.65 -9.54
N TYR A 304 17.31 -20.16 -8.56
CA TYR A 304 18.14 -18.96 -8.70
C TYR A 304 19.19 -19.08 -9.81
N ASP A 305 19.89 -20.22 -9.85
CA ASP A 305 20.96 -20.50 -10.80
C ASP A 305 20.46 -20.68 -12.24
N GLN A 306 19.20 -21.05 -12.42
CA GLN A 306 18.56 -21.17 -13.74
C GLN A 306 18.19 -19.81 -14.37
N HIS A 307 18.23 -18.74 -13.59
CA HIS A 307 17.84 -17.40 -14.03
C HIS A 307 19.02 -16.43 -13.94
N LYS A 308 18.98 -15.37 -14.74
CA LYS A 308 20.00 -14.31 -14.65
C LYS A 308 19.92 -13.66 -13.26
N GLY A 309 21.06 -13.33 -12.65
CA GLY A 309 21.09 -12.72 -11.31
C GLY A 309 20.30 -11.40 -11.19
N LEU A 310 20.12 -10.66 -12.30
CA LEU A 310 19.34 -9.42 -12.39
C LEU A 310 17.93 -9.60 -12.96
N SER A 311 17.43 -10.84 -13.06
CA SER A 311 16.08 -11.08 -13.55
C SER A 311 15.03 -10.69 -12.50
N SER A 312 13.83 -10.30 -12.96
CA SER A 312 12.72 -9.91 -12.10
C SER A 312 12.21 -11.06 -11.23
N GLU A 313 12.34 -12.29 -11.73
CA GLU A 313 12.02 -13.53 -11.01
C GLU A 313 12.93 -13.71 -9.78
N ASN A 314 14.24 -13.58 -10.00
CA ASN A 314 15.24 -13.68 -8.93
C ASN A 314 15.12 -12.54 -7.92
N GLU A 315 14.67 -11.35 -8.35
CA GLU A 315 14.35 -10.27 -7.42
C GLU A 315 13.12 -10.59 -6.56
N CYS A 316 12.04 -11.12 -7.15
CA CYS A 316 10.86 -11.56 -6.39
C CYS A 316 11.20 -12.64 -5.36
N LEU A 317 12.02 -13.63 -5.74
CA LEU A 317 12.46 -14.68 -4.81
C LEU A 317 13.24 -14.09 -3.63
N ARG A 318 14.17 -13.17 -3.90
CA ARG A 318 14.94 -12.48 -2.86
C ARG A 318 14.04 -11.68 -1.93
N ASP A 319 13.08 -10.95 -2.47
CA ASP A 319 12.16 -10.12 -1.68
C ASP A 319 11.21 -10.98 -0.83
N SER A 320 10.70 -12.10 -1.34
CA SER A 320 9.87 -13.04 -0.56
C SER A 320 10.68 -13.66 0.58
N ILE A 321 11.89 -14.17 0.31
CA ILE A 321 12.80 -14.71 1.35
C ILE A 321 13.17 -13.64 2.39
N PHE A 322 13.44 -12.40 1.96
CA PHE A 322 13.67 -11.29 2.88
C PHE A 322 12.45 -11.00 3.75
N GLY A 323 11.24 -11.08 3.19
CA GLY A 323 9.98 -10.93 3.93
C GLY A 323 9.84 -11.91 5.11
N TYR A 324 10.26 -13.16 4.93
CA TYR A 324 10.33 -14.15 6.01
C TYR A 324 11.28 -13.73 7.13
N PHE A 325 12.51 -13.35 6.78
CA PHE A 325 13.48 -12.89 7.78
C PHE A 325 13.00 -11.65 8.51
N ASN A 326 12.39 -10.70 7.80
CA ASN A 326 11.86 -9.48 8.38
C ASN A 326 10.72 -9.78 9.36
N THR A 327 9.81 -10.67 9.00
CA THR A 327 8.70 -11.11 9.86
C THR A 327 9.23 -11.83 11.11
N PHE A 328 10.20 -12.72 10.94
CA PHE A 328 10.82 -13.45 12.05
C PHE A 328 11.48 -12.48 13.04
N LEU A 329 12.40 -11.62 12.59
CA LEU A 329 13.14 -10.71 13.47
C LEU A 329 12.30 -9.57 14.04
N SER A 330 11.23 -9.16 13.35
CA SER A 330 10.31 -8.15 13.89
C SER A 330 9.49 -8.69 15.06
N ASN A 331 9.23 -10.00 15.08
CA ASN A 331 8.43 -10.67 16.11
C ASN A 331 9.29 -11.35 17.19
N LEU A 332 10.60 -11.48 16.97
CA LEU A 332 11.51 -12.09 17.94
C LEU A 332 11.69 -11.19 19.17
N ASP A 333 11.50 -11.78 20.36
CA ASP A 333 11.72 -11.14 21.65
C ASP A 333 13.20 -11.17 22.05
N GLU A 334 13.58 -10.21 22.90
CA GLU A 334 14.96 -10.00 23.30
C GLU A 334 15.56 -11.15 24.10
N ASP A 335 14.74 -11.87 24.88
CA ASP A 335 15.21 -12.97 25.73
C ASP A 335 15.47 -14.24 24.90
N SER A 336 14.79 -14.39 23.76
CA SER A 336 14.98 -15.46 22.77
C SER A 336 16.09 -15.16 21.74
N TYR A 337 17.07 -14.29 22.06
CA TYR A 337 18.12 -13.89 21.11
C TYR A 337 18.96 -15.05 20.53
N HIS A 338 19.01 -16.20 21.19
CA HIS A 338 19.67 -17.38 20.65
C HIS A 338 19.05 -17.87 19.33
N GLU A 339 17.74 -17.66 19.13
CA GLU A 339 17.10 -17.99 17.85
C GLU A 339 17.61 -17.12 16.70
N TYR A 340 18.05 -15.88 16.99
CA TYR A 340 18.72 -15.05 16.00
C TYR A 340 20.06 -15.67 15.55
N PHE A 341 20.79 -16.33 16.46
CA PHE A 341 22.06 -16.96 16.10
C PHE A 341 21.83 -18.17 15.19
N GLU A 342 20.78 -18.95 15.46
CA GLU A 342 20.42 -20.10 14.64
C GLU A 342 19.91 -19.68 13.27
N ILE A 343 18.99 -18.71 13.19
CA ILE A 343 18.47 -18.23 11.89
C ILE A 343 19.54 -17.53 11.05
N ASN A 344 20.58 -16.97 11.67
CA ASN A 344 21.67 -16.34 10.94
C ASN A 344 22.39 -17.34 10.02
N LYS A 345 22.54 -18.61 10.44
CA LYS A 345 23.12 -19.66 9.57
C LYS A 345 22.32 -19.81 8.27
N VAL A 346 21.00 -19.73 8.37
CA VAL A 346 20.08 -19.74 7.21
C VAL A 346 20.25 -18.47 6.37
N MET A 347 20.36 -17.29 7.00
CA MET A 347 20.65 -16.03 6.30
C MET A 347 21.96 -16.12 5.50
N VAL A 348 23.03 -16.67 6.08
CA VAL A 348 24.32 -16.87 5.41
C VAL A 348 24.17 -17.80 4.20
N SER A 349 23.40 -18.88 4.34
CA SER A 349 23.12 -19.79 3.22
C SER A 349 22.46 -19.07 2.03
N TYR A 350 21.47 -18.21 2.30
CA TYR A 350 20.81 -17.41 1.27
C TYR A 350 21.70 -16.28 0.72
N ILE A 351 22.52 -15.62 1.56
CA ILE A 351 23.51 -14.63 1.13
C ILE A 351 24.47 -15.26 0.11
N ASN A 352 24.99 -16.45 0.42
CA ASN A 352 25.92 -17.16 -0.46
C ASN A 352 25.22 -17.61 -1.75
N THR A 353 24.00 -18.13 -1.63
CA THR A 353 23.20 -18.59 -2.78
C THR A 353 22.88 -17.43 -3.73
N PHE A 354 22.43 -16.29 -3.21
CA PHE A 354 22.03 -15.17 -4.05
C PHE A 354 23.22 -14.32 -4.52
N SER A 355 24.30 -14.22 -3.74
CA SER A 355 25.47 -13.38 -4.06
C SER A 355 25.08 -11.96 -4.53
N ASN A 356 24.03 -11.39 -3.93
CA ASN A 356 23.42 -10.14 -4.36
C ASN A 356 23.66 -9.02 -3.34
N GLN A 357 24.27 -7.93 -3.76
CA GLN A 357 24.67 -6.84 -2.86
C GLN A 357 23.49 -6.16 -2.16
N ARG A 358 22.36 -5.94 -2.88
CA ARG A 358 21.16 -5.30 -2.30
C ARG A 358 20.54 -6.18 -1.23
N PHE A 359 20.38 -7.47 -1.50
CA PHE A 359 19.89 -8.44 -0.52
C PHE A 359 20.78 -8.50 0.72
N ASN A 360 22.11 -8.55 0.55
CA ASN A 360 23.07 -8.57 1.65
C ASN A 360 22.96 -7.30 2.52
N GLN A 361 22.79 -6.13 1.88
CA GLN A 361 22.58 -4.87 2.58
C GLN A 361 21.25 -4.86 3.36
N ASN A 362 20.17 -5.37 2.78
CA ASN A 362 18.87 -5.49 3.46
C ASN A 362 18.97 -6.40 4.70
N ILE A 363 19.64 -7.56 4.59
CA ILE A 363 19.86 -8.48 5.72
C ILE A 363 20.71 -7.82 6.81
N LYS A 364 21.75 -7.07 6.43
CA LYS A 364 22.57 -6.29 7.36
C LYS A 364 21.73 -5.25 8.11
N GLU A 365 20.91 -4.47 7.42
CA GLU A 365 20.06 -3.44 8.02
C GLU A 365 19.03 -4.04 8.99
N LEU A 366 18.38 -5.13 8.57
CA LEU A 366 17.44 -5.88 9.40
C LEU A 366 18.11 -6.45 10.66
N SER A 367 19.27 -7.10 10.49
CA SER A 367 20.07 -7.61 11.61
C SER A 367 20.49 -6.51 12.56
N MET A 368 20.96 -5.37 12.04
CA MET A 368 21.37 -4.23 12.85
C MET A 368 20.21 -3.64 13.66
N LYS A 369 19.00 -3.57 13.09
CA LYS A 369 17.81 -3.12 13.81
C LYS A 369 17.51 -4.01 15.01
N TYR A 370 17.60 -5.33 14.83
CA TYR A 370 17.41 -6.28 15.93
C TYR A 370 18.54 -6.23 16.97
N ILE A 371 19.80 -6.16 16.54
CA ILE A 371 20.95 -6.01 17.46
C ILE A 371 20.82 -4.73 18.30
N GLN A 372 20.38 -3.61 17.71
CA GLN A 372 20.15 -2.39 18.46
C GLN A 372 19.07 -2.54 19.54
N LYS A 373 18.02 -3.32 19.26
CA LYS A 373 16.98 -3.68 20.23
C LYS A 373 17.59 -4.47 21.40
N LEU A 374 18.40 -5.49 21.10
CA LEU A 374 19.11 -6.29 22.11
C LEU A 374 20.06 -5.46 22.98
N LEU A 375 20.86 -4.58 22.38
CA LEU A 375 21.80 -3.73 23.12
C LEU A 375 21.12 -2.70 24.03
N HIS A 376 19.85 -2.38 23.74
CA HIS A 376 19.06 -1.54 24.62
C HIS A 376 18.50 -2.32 25.81
N HIS A 377 18.02 -3.54 25.59
CA HIS A 377 17.51 -4.43 26.64
C HIS A 377 18.61 -4.93 27.57
N PHE A 378 19.70 -5.46 27.01
CA PHE A 378 20.87 -5.93 27.75
C PHE A 378 21.90 -4.81 27.93
N ALA A 379 21.55 -3.77 28.69
CA ALA A 379 22.41 -2.59 28.85
C ALA A 379 23.70 -2.85 29.67
N ASP A 380 23.70 -3.86 30.54
CA ASP A 380 24.89 -4.19 31.34
C ASP A 380 25.95 -4.88 30.47
N LYS A 381 27.01 -4.12 30.16
CA LYS A 381 28.14 -4.62 29.38
C LYS A 381 28.89 -5.78 30.04
N ARG A 382 28.67 -6.07 31.33
CA ARG A 382 29.28 -7.21 32.03
C ARG A 382 28.39 -8.44 32.07
N SER A 383 27.13 -8.32 31.65
CA SER A 383 26.22 -9.47 31.63
C SER A 383 26.72 -10.53 30.65
N LYS A 384 26.35 -11.78 30.93
CA LYS A 384 26.66 -12.91 30.07
C LYS A 384 26.07 -12.69 28.67
N ASP A 385 24.81 -12.26 28.61
CA ASP A 385 24.06 -12.11 27.36
C ASP A 385 24.67 -11.03 26.48
N TYR A 386 25.05 -9.87 27.05
CA TYR A 386 25.71 -8.81 26.29
C TYR A 386 27.03 -9.28 25.68
N GLN A 387 27.85 -10.01 26.44
CA GLN A 387 29.12 -10.54 25.95
C GLN A 387 28.94 -11.58 24.86
N ASP A 388 27.91 -12.41 24.98
CA ASP A 388 27.55 -13.42 23.99
C ASP A 388 27.10 -12.77 22.67
N ILE A 389 26.16 -11.82 22.74
CA ILE A 389 25.72 -11.00 21.60
C ILE A 389 26.91 -10.28 20.96
N LYS A 390 27.76 -9.65 21.77
CA LYS A 390 28.94 -8.94 21.25
C LYS A 390 29.88 -9.88 20.50
N LYS A 391 30.17 -11.05 21.07
CA LYS A 391 31.06 -12.03 20.44
C LYS A 391 30.47 -12.50 19.11
N PHE A 392 29.21 -12.93 19.11
CA PHE A 392 28.51 -13.39 17.92
C PHE A 392 28.51 -12.33 16.81
N VAL A 393 28.01 -11.12 17.12
CA VAL A 393 27.90 -10.02 16.15
C VAL A 393 29.28 -9.64 15.61
N THR A 394 30.31 -9.58 16.46
CA THR A 394 31.66 -9.21 16.00
C THR A 394 32.19 -10.22 15.00
N THR A 395 32.10 -11.52 15.31
CA THR A 395 32.58 -12.58 14.39
C THR A 395 31.76 -12.59 13.10
N THR A 396 30.44 -12.71 13.20
CA THR A 396 29.56 -12.86 12.03
C THR A 396 29.58 -11.64 11.11
N PHE A 397 29.60 -10.41 11.64
CA PHE A 397 29.58 -9.21 10.79
C PHE A 397 30.92 -8.95 10.12
N LEU A 398 32.03 -9.40 10.70
CA LEU A 398 33.34 -9.39 10.05
C LEU A 398 33.36 -10.40 8.91
N ASP A 399 32.93 -11.64 9.18
CA ASP A 399 32.93 -12.72 8.19
C ASP A 399 32.06 -12.37 6.97
N LEU A 400 30.88 -11.78 7.20
CA LEU A 400 29.98 -11.31 6.15
C LEU A 400 30.39 -9.98 5.51
N SER A 401 31.51 -9.38 5.96
CA SER A 401 31.96 -8.05 5.53
C SER A 401 30.88 -6.96 5.66
N PHE A 402 29.98 -7.12 6.64
CA PHE A 402 28.92 -6.15 6.91
C PHE A 402 29.47 -4.88 7.55
N LYS A 403 30.48 -5.02 8.42
CA LYS A 403 31.15 -3.90 9.09
C LYS A 403 32.62 -4.22 9.32
N SER A 404 33.45 -3.19 9.35
CA SER A 404 34.85 -3.29 9.74
C SER A 404 35.02 -3.49 11.26
N GLU A 405 36.19 -3.96 11.68
CA GLU A 405 36.54 -4.10 13.10
C GLU A 405 36.39 -2.77 13.87
N LYS A 406 36.72 -1.64 13.22
CA LYS A 406 36.60 -0.31 13.82
C LYS A 406 35.15 0.06 14.09
N GLU A 407 34.27 -0.11 13.09
CA GLU A 407 32.85 0.17 13.23
C GLU A 407 32.19 -0.73 14.30
N LEU A 408 32.57 -2.01 14.36
CA LEU A 408 32.07 -2.93 15.38
C LEU A 408 32.55 -2.52 16.78
N ALA A 409 33.82 -2.13 16.92
CA ALA A 409 34.33 -1.60 18.19
C ALA A 409 33.55 -0.36 18.64
N GLU A 410 33.17 0.53 17.73
CA GLU A 410 32.36 1.72 18.04
C GLU A 410 30.95 1.36 18.51
N ILE A 411 30.27 0.41 17.85
CA ILE A 411 28.94 -0.06 18.24
C ILE A 411 28.91 -0.48 19.72
N PHE A 412 29.92 -1.23 20.17
CA PHE A 412 29.99 -1.73 21.56
C PHE A 412 30.66 -0.76 22.54
N LYS A 413 31.39 0.26 22.07
CA LYS A 413 31.99 1.31 22.91
C LYS A 413 30.98 2.38 23.30
N THR A 414 30.10 2.76 22.37
CA THR A 414 29.14 3.84 22.57
C THR A 414 28.33 3.59 23.86
N LYS A 415 28.32 4.56 24.78
CA LYS A 415 27.35 4.59 25.89
C LYS A 415 26.08 5.19 25.29
N LYS A 416 24.99 4.42 25.24
CA LYS A 416 23.66 4.99 25.03
C LYS A 416 23.06 5.32 26.37
#